data_AF-A0A9D6UD91-F1
#
_entry.id   AF-A0A9D6UD91-F1
#
_cell.length_a   1.000
_cell.length_b   1.000
_cell.length_c   1.000
_cell.angle_alpha   90.00
_cell.angle_beta   90.00
_cell.angle_gamma   90.00
#
_symmetry.space_group_name_H-M   'P 1'
#
loop_
_entity.id
_entity.type
_entity.pdbx_description
1 polymer ?
#
loop_
_entity_poly.entity_id
_entity_poly.type
_entity_poly.pdbx_seq_one_letter_code
_entity_poly.pdbx_strand_id
1 'polypeptide(L)'
;MSENNLTNSSKNIENTEPVTDNKKEANDLSYKIADSWEASNNSWMAVVLSRKPINNNELIDIAKKLRDKYPKNYFQFFDDDKMVNEYKEWDVNYGKVFDVDGVAKLPTDCKELSYCINKVKNSDAAYPFPEDWDKEHGIAMLNEVFVNGSKKWQLSLASFETIYTFE
;
A
#
# COMPACT_ATOMS: atom_id res chain seq x y z
N MET A 1 55.03 -38.85 46.53
CA MET A 1 55.15 -37.58 45.78
C MET A 1 53.75 -37.18 45.39
N SER A 2 53.11 -36.44 46.29
CA SER A 2 52.60 -35.06 46.07
C SER A 2 51.10 -35.13 45.79
N GLU A 3 50.29 -35.08 46.85
CA GLU A 3 49.59 -33.88 47.39
C GLU A 3 48.26 -33.66 46.65
N ASN A 4 47.11 -34.14 47.16
CA ASN A 4 46.24 -33.62 48.22
C ASN A 4 45.44 -32.35 47.89
N ASN A 5 44.14 -32.43 48.23
CA ASN A 5 43.17 -31.41 48.65
C ASN A 5 42.12 -30.97 47.60
N LEU A 6 40.85 -31.40 47.77
CA LEU A 6 39.77 -30.81 48.62
C LEU A 6 39.25 -29.51 47.96
N THR A 7 37.96 -29.28 47.71
CA THR A 7 36.72 -29.46 48.49
C THR A 7 35.56 -29.17 47.51
N ASN A 8 34.52 -29.98 47.41
CA ASN A 8 33.28 -29.96 48.21
C ASN A 8 32.45 -28.66 48.07
N SER A 9 31.28 -28.74 47.43
CA SER A 9 30.04 -28.11 47.92
C SER A 9 28.83 -28.52 47.09
N SER A 10 27.96 -29.33 47.71
CA SER A 10 26.62 -29.66 47.27
C SER A 10 25.66 -28.49 47.48
N LYS A 11 24.66 -28.29 46.58
CA LYS A 11 23.25 -28.06 46.95
C LYS A 11 22.31 -27.91 45.73
N ASN A 12 21.60 -29.01 45.49
CA ASN A 12 20.20 -29.20 45.10
C ASN A 12 19.23 -28.03 44.78
N ILE A 13 18.47 -28.32 43.70
CA ILE A 13 17.03 -28.11 43.41
C ILE A 13 16.59 -26.72 42.97
N GLU A 14 16.14 -26.62 41.72
CA GLU A 14 14.78 -26.14 41.44
C GLU A 14 14.26 -26.66 40.10
N ASN A 15 13.03 -27.18 40.13
CA ASN A 15 12.23 -27.51 38.95
C ASN A 15 12.10 -26.26 38.07
N THR A 16 12.30 -26.41 36.77
CA THR A 16 11.73 -25.48 35.80
C THR A 16 11.00 -26.29 34.75
N GLU A 17 9.68 -26.22 34.82
CA GLU A 17 8.78 -26.62 33.75
C GLU A 17 9.24 -25.95 32.44
N PRO A 18 9.10 -26.60 31.27
CA PRO A 18 9.24 -25.91 30.01
C PRO A 18 8.06 -24.94 29.89
N VAL A 19 8.33 -23.66 30.12
CA VAL A 19 7.40 -22.57 29.81
C VAL A 19 7.07 -22.67 28.34
N THR A 20 5.79 -22.91 28.09
CA THR A 20 5.12 -23.00 26.80
C THR A 20 5.35 -21.75 25.96
N ASP A 21 6.17 -21.85 24.92
CA ASP A 21 6.11 -20.95 23.76
C ASP A 21 4.97 -21.44 22.84
N ASN A 22 3.74 -21.19 23.27
CA ASN A 22 2.54 -21.49 22.50
C ASN A 22 2.14 -20.25 21.68
N LYS A 23 2.40 -20.33 20.37
CA LYS A 23 1.65 -19.73 19.26
C LYS A 23 1.21 -18.26 19.41
N LYS A 24 2.03 -17.34 18.88
CA LYS A 24 1.61 -15.97 18.52
C LYS A 24 1.80 -15.67 17.01
N GLU A 25 1.74 -16.68 16.15
CA GLU A 25 2.25 -16.58 14.77
C GLU A 25 1.22 -16.79 13.65
N ALA A 26 -0.08 -16.76 13.92
CA ALA A 26 -1.10 -17.01 12.88
C ALA A 26 -1.92 -15.78 12.45
N ASN A 27 -1.69 -14.59 13.00
CA ASN A 27 -2.55 -13.42 12.76
C ASN A 27 -1.83 -12.11 12.40
N ASP A 28 -0.50 -12.11 12.18
CA ASP A 28 0.20 -10.87 11.82
C ASP A 28 -0.17 -10.41 10.40
N LEU A 29 -0.47 -9.12 10.24
CA LEU A 29 -0.82 -8.54 8.94
C LEU A 29 0.47 -8.28 8.16
N SER A 30 0.79 -9.20 7.25
CA SER A 30 1.92 -9.04 6.33
C SER A 30 1.52 -8.34 5.03
N TYR A 31 2.51 -7.75 4.34
CA TYR A 31 2.32 -7.08 3.05
C TYR A 31 3.46 -7.41 2.07
N LYS A 32 3.18 -7.22 0.77
CA LYS A 32 4.19 -7.16 -0.30
C LYS A 32 4.02 -5.89 -1.12
N ILE A 33 5.10 -5.43 -1.75
CA ILE A 33 5.03 -4.44 -2.83
C ILE A 33 4.80 -5.22 -4.12
N ALA A 34 3.65 -5.05 -4.75
CA ALA A 34 3.28 -5.77 -5.96
C ALA A 34 3.82 -5.10 -7.23
N ASP A 35 3.78 -3.76 -7.29
CA ASP A 35 4.32 -2.98 -8.41
C ASP A 35 4.59 -1.52 -7.97
N SER A 36 5.22 -0.75 -8.85
CA SER A 36 5.45 0.68 -8.73
C SER A 36 5.33 1.39 -10.09
N TRP A 37 4.97 2.66 -10.08
CA TRP A 37 4.84 3.48 -11.29
C TRP A 37 4.95 4.98 -10.99
N GLU A 38 5.06 5.78 -12.05
CA GLU A 38 5.04 7.24 -11.97
C GLU A 38 3.71 7.75 -12.54
N ALA A 39 2.97 8.53 -11.74
CA ALA A 39 1.73 9.16 -12.17
C ALA A 39 1.54 10.51 -11.47
N SER A 40 1.04 11.51 -12.21
CA SER A 40 0.80 12.86 -11.70
C SER A 40 2.02 13.50 -11.00
N ASN A 41 3.23 13.27 -11.53
CA ASN A 41 4.53 13.69 -10.97
C ASN A 41 4.88 13.07 -9.59
N ASN A 42 4.26 11.96 -9.22
CA ASN A 42 4.58 11.22 -7.99
C ASN A 42 4.92 9.77 -8.31
N SER A 43 5.80 9.21 -7.48
CA SER A 43 6.14 7.78 -7.51
C SER A 43 5.14 7.00 -6.64
N TRP A 44 4.35 6.12 -7.24
CA TRP A 44 3.37 5.28 -6.58
C TRP A 44 3.87 3.85 -6.41
N MET A 45 3.39 3.18 -5.36
CA MET A 45 3.59 1.75 -5.10
C MET A 45 2.27 1.08 -4.75
N ALA A 46 2.00 -0.07 -5.36
CA ALA A 46 0.90 -0.95 -4.96
C ALA A 46 1.36 -1.87 -3.83
N VAL A 47 0.67 -1.78 -2.69
CA VAL A 47 0.90 -2.59 -1.50
C VAL A 47 -0.23 -3.60 -1.41
N VAL A 48 0.09 -4.89 -1.41
CA VAL A 48 -0.90 -5.95 -1.29
C VAL A 48 -0.79 -6.59 0.08
N LEU A 49 -1.85 -6.46 0.86
CA LEU A 49 -1.99 -7.02 2.20
C LEU A 49 -2.39 -8.49 2.09
N SER A 50 -1.84 -9.32 2.99
CA SER A 50 -2.18 -10.75 3.07
C SER A 50 -3.63 -11.05 3.46
N ARG A 51 -4.32 -10.07 4.06
CA ARG A 51 -5.74 -10.07 4.39
C ARG A 51 -6.22 -8.63 4.57
N LYS A 52 -7.54 -8.41 4.62
CA LYS A 52 -8.08 -7.13 5.06
C LYS A 52 -7.67 -6.82 6.52
N PRO A 53 -7.37 -5.55 6.85
CA PRO A 53 -7.13 -5.13 8.23
C PRO A 53 -8.36 -5.36 9.11
N ILE A 54 -8.14 -5.79 10.35
CA ILE A 54 -9.23 -5.99 11.33
C ILE A 54 -9.58 -4.64 12.00
N ASN A 55 -8.63 -3.71 12.03
CA ASN A 55 -8.81 -2.36 12.57
C ASN A 55 -7.81 -1.37 11.93
N ASN A 56 -8.02 -0.08 12.19
CA ASN A 56 -7.18 0.99 11.63
C ASN A 56 -5.73 0.96 12.14
N ASN A 57 -5.46 0.44 13.35
CA ASN A 57 -4.09 0.43 13.89
C ASN A 57 -3.17 -0.49 13.08
N GLU A 58 -3.67 -1.61 12.57
CA GLU A 58 -2.89 -2.49 11.69
C GLU A 58 -2.43 -1.75 10.42
N LEU A 59 -3.31 -0.94 9.82
CA LEU A 59 -2.96 -0.12 8.66
C LEU A 59 -1.97 0.98 9.02
N ILE A 60 -2.16 1.66 10.16
CA ILE A 60 -1.29 2.74 10.62
C ILE A 60 0.14 2.22 10.81
N ASP A 61 0.31 1.03 11.40
CA ASP A 61 1.63 0.45 11.65
C ASP A 61 2.35 0.09 10.34
N ILE A 62 1.65 -0.44 9.34
CA ILE A 62 2.22 -0.69 8.02
C ILE A 62 2.55 0.64 7.32
N ALA A 63 1.65 1.62 7.38
CA ALA A 63 1.82 2.93 6.77
C ALA A 63 3.06 3.67 7.33
N LYS A 64 3.28 3.62 8.65
CA LYS A 64 4.50 4.14 9.30
C LYS A 64 5.75 3.47 8.74
N LYS A 65 5.78 2.13 8.71
CA LYS A 65 6.92 1.35 8.20
C LYS A 65 7.22 1.69 6.72
N LEU A 66 6.18 1.82 5.90
CA LEU A 66 6.31 2.14 4.48
C LEU A 66 6.82 3.55 4.24
N ARG A 67 6.24 4.55 4.92
CA ARG A 67 6.70 5.95 4.85
C ARG A 67 8.16 6.07 5.27
N ASP A 68 8.54 5.46 6.38
CA ASP A 68 9.90 5.55 6.90
C ASP A 68 10.91 4.87 5.96
N LYS A 69 10.49 3.80 5.28
CA LYS A 69 11.33 3.04 4.34
C LYS A 69 11.40 3.67 2.94
N TYR A 70 10.31 4.25 2.44
CA TYR A 70 10.21 4.85 1.11
C TYR A 70 9.58 6.26 1.21
N PRO A 71 10.32 7.24 1.75
CA PRO A 71 9.77 8.56 2.11
C PRO A 71 9.38 9.46 0.93
N LYS A 72 9.56 8.99 -0.31
CA LYS A 72 9.21 9.73 -1.53
C LYS A 72 8.09 9.05 -2.33
N ASN A 73 7.58 7.92 -1.85
CA ASN A 73 6.62 7.10 -2.58
C ASN A 73 5.24 7.21 -1.95
N TYR A 74 4.22 7.42 -2.77
CA TYR A 74 2.83 7.22 -2.35
C TYR A 74 2.45 5.76 -2.47
N PHE A 75 1.41 5.36 -1.76
CA PHE A 75 1.01 3.96 -1.68
C PHE A 75 -0.49 3.81 -1.86
N GLN A 76 -0.87 2.86 -2.70
CA GLN A 76 -2.23 2.35 -2.80
C GLN A 76 -2.25 0.95 -2.19
N PHE A 77 -3.17 0.69 -1.27
CA PHE A 77 -3.29 -0.57 -0.56
C PHE A 77 -4.43 -1.39 -1.11
N PHE A 78 -4.15 -2.67 -1.40
CA PHE A 78 -5.12 -3.65 -1.86
C PHE A 78 -5.03 -4.93 -1.01
N ASP A 79 -6.03 -5.81 -1.12
CA ASP A 79 -5.97 -7.18 -0.58
C ASP A 79 -5.91 -8.28 -1.66
N ASP A 80 -5.92 -7.88 -2.93
CA ASP A 80 -5.75 -8.74 -4.11
C ASP A 80 -4.79 -8.04 -5.08
N ASP A 81 -4.04 -8.79 -5.88
CA ASP A 81 -3.05 -8.25 -6.84
C ASP A 81 -3.43 -8.44 -8.32
N LYS A 82 -4.54 -9.12 -8.62
CA LYS A 82 -4.91 -9.56 -9.97
C LYS A 82 -5.12 -8.43 -10.96
N MET A 83 -5.62 -7.28 -10.51
CA MET A 83 -5.89 -6.12 -11.37
C MET A 83 -4.99 -4.92 -11.06
N VAL A 84 -3.88 -5.12 -10.34
CA VAL A 84 -2.92 -4.03 -10.05
C VAL A 84 -2.34 -3.45 -11.34
N ASN A 85 -2.12 -4.29 -12.36
CA ASN A 85 -1.61 -3.83 -13.65
C ASN A 85 -2.64 -2.96 -14.38
N GLU A 86 -3.90 -3.38 -14.42
CA GLU A 86 -5.01 -2.64 -15.03
C GLU A 86 -5.25 -1.31 -14.32
N TYR A 87 -5.19 -1.30 -12.98
CA TYR A 87 -5.26 -0.08 -12.17
C TYR A 87 -4.12 0.88 -12.52
N LYS A 88 -2.88 0.37 -12.59
CA LYS A 88 -1.69 1.14 -12.96
C LYS A 88 -1.80 1.68 -14.39
N GLU A 89 -2.21 0.88 -15.35
CA GLU A 89 -2.39 1.30 -16.73
C GLU A 89 -3.41 2.44 -16.84
N TRP A 90 -4.52 2.33 -16.08
CA TRP A 90 -5.48 3.42 -15.96
C TRP A 90 -4.85 4.69 -15.36
N ASP A 91 -4.16 4.60 -14.22
CA ASP A 91 -3.64 5.77 -13.50
C ASP A 91 -2.54 6.50 -14.30
N VAL A 92 -1.62 5.75 -14.91
CA VAL A 92 -0.58 6.30 -15.80
C VAL A 92 -1.17 7.01 -17.03
N ASN A 93 -2.34 6.56 -17.48
CA ASN A 93 -3.02 7.10 -18.65
C ASN A 93 -4.28 7.90 -18.30
N TYR A 94 -4.40 8.36 -17.06
CA TYR A 94 -5.60 9.04 -16.59
C TYR A 94 -5.98 10.20 -17.52
N GLY A 95 -7.24 10.23 -17.93
CA GLY A 95 -7.79 11.25 -18.83
C GLY A 95 -7.46 11.07 -20.31
N LYS A 96 -6.70 10.04 -20.72
CA LYS A 96 -6.47 9.75 -22.15
C LYS A 96 -7.67 9.06 -22.79
N VAL A 97 -7.92 9.41 -24.05
CA VAL A 97 -8.92 8.80 -24.93
C VAL A 97 -8.27 8.39 -26.26
N PHE A 98 -8.85 7.43 -26.97
CA PHE A 98 -8.42 7.13 -28.34
C PHE A 98 -8.82 8.28 -29.26
N ASP A 99 -7.84 8.93 -29.90
CA ASP A 99 -8.04 9.96 -30.93
C ASP A 99 -8.51 9.31 -32.25
N VAL A 100 -8.84 10.11 -33.25
CA VAL A 100 -9.32 9.66 -34.58
C VAL A 100 -8.31 8.77 -35.32
N ASP A 101 -7.04 8.77 -34.90
CA ASP A 101 -5.99 7.90 -35.43
C ASP A 101 -5.78 6.61 -34.61
N GLY A 102 -6.62 6.36 -33.61
CA GLY A 102 -6.55 5.17 -32.76
C GLY A 102 -5.44 5.22 -31.71
N VAL A 103 -4.77 6.36 -31.53
CA VAL A 103 -3.72 6.53 -30.52
C VAL A 103 -4.31 7.18 -29.26
N ALA A 104 -3.97 6.65 -28.09
CA ALA A 104 -4.41 7.21 -26.82
C ALA A 104 -3.67 8.53 -26.50
N LYS A 105 -4.43 9.62 -26.31
CA LYS A 105 -3.90 10.97 -26.09
C LYS A 105 -4.72 11.72 -25.04
N LEU A 106 -4.12 12.72 -24.40
CA LEU A 106 -4.91 13.71 -23.67
C LEU A 106 -5.74 14.53 -24.67
N PRO A 107 -6.93 15.03 -24.28
CA PRO A 107 -7.76 15.82 -25.18
C PRO A 107 -7.03 17.01 -25.81
N THR A 108 -6.10 17.63 -25.07
CA THR A 108 -5.27 18.75 -25.55
C THR A 108 -4.30 18.39 -26.66
N ASP A 109 -3.96 17.12 -26.80
CA ASP A 109 -2.98 16.61 -27.76
C ASP A 109 -3.65 15.94 -28.97
N CYS A 110 -4.99 15.91 -28.99
CA CYS A 110 -5.76 15.31 -30.07
C CYS A 110 -5.73 16.15 -31.35
N LYS A 111 -5.80 15.48 -32.50
CA LYS A 111 -5.96 16.14 -33.80
C LYS A 111 -7.26 16.96 -33.86
N GLU A 112 -8.31 16.39 -33.30
CA GLU A 112 -9.62 17.03 -33.18
C GLU A 112 -10.02 17.14 -31.70
N LEU A 113 -9.77 18.31 -31.11
CA LEU A 113 -10.08 18.56 -29.70
C LEU A 113 -11.56 18.27 -29.36
N SER A 114 -12.49 18.66 -30.22
CA SER A 114 -13.93 18.43 -30.01
C SER A 114 -14.29 16.94 -30.00
N TYR A 115 -13.63 16.12 -30.82
CA TYR A 115 -13.81 14.67 -30.84
C TYR A 115 -13.40 14.06 -29.50
N CYS A 116 -12.18 14.36 -29.03
CA CYS A 116 -11.68 13.81 -27.77
C CYS A 116 -12.43 14.34 -26.54
N ILE A 117 -12.86 15.62 -26.53
CA ILE A 117 -13.72 16.14 -25.47
C ILE A 117 -15.04 15.39 -25.41
N ASN A 118 -15.65 15.07 -26.56
CA ASN A 118 -16.89 14.30 -26.59
C ASN A 118 -16.68 12.87 -26.07
N LYS A 119 -15.53 12.25 -26.37
CA LYS A 119 -15.14 10.95 -25.81
C LYS A 119 -15.07 10.99 -24.28
N VAL A 120 -14.37 11.97 -23.71
CA VAL A 120 -14.30 12.17 -22.25
C VAL A 120 -15.69 12.36 -21.64
N LYS A 121 -16.55 13.19 -22.26
CA LYS A 121 -17.92 13.45 -21.77
C LYS A 121 -18.79 12.18 -21.76
N ASN A 122 -18.51 11.24 -22.65
CA ASN A 122 -19.21 9.95 -22.73
C ASN A 122 -18.51 8.85 -21.91
N SER A 123 -17.46 9.18 -21.15
CA SER A 123 -16.65 8.22 -20.39
C SER A 123 -15.96 7.14 -21.26
N ASP A 124 -15.66 7.46 -22.53
CA ASP A 124 -14.92 6.57 -23.45
C ASP A 124 -13.39 6.67 -23.21
N ALA A 125 -12.94 6.32 -22.00
CA ALA A 125 -11.51 6.32 -21.66
C ALA A 125 -10.75 5.26 -22.47
N ALA A 126 -9.51 5.56 -22.87
CA ALA A 126 -8.67 4.60 -23.58
C ALA A 126 -8.25 3.41 -22.70
N TYR A 127 -8.13 3.67 -21.40
CA TYR A 127 -7.82 2.70 -20.37
C TYR A 127 -8.94 2.83 -19.34
N PRO A 128 -9.86 1.86 -19.23
CA PRO A 128 -10.94 1.94 -18.27
C PRO A 128 -10.45 1.63 -16.86
N PHE A 129 -11.01 2.31 -15.87
CA PHE A 129 -10.74 2.03 -14.45
C PHE A 129 -11.35 0.68 -14.06
N PRO A 130 -10.63 -0.22 -13.35
CA PRO A 130 -11.20 -1.46 -12.84
C PRO A 130 -12.11 -1.19 -11.61
N GLU A 131 -13.21 -0.46 -11.80
CA GLU A 131 -14.05 0.11 -10.72
C GLU A 131 -14.57 -0.94 -9.73
N ASP A 132 -15.14 -2.03 -10.23
CA ASP A 132 -15.69 -3.08 -9.37
C ASP A 132 -14.60 -3.74 -8.51
N TRP A 133 -13.43 -3.96 -9.10
CA TRP A 133 -12.30 -4.55 -8.39
C TRP A 133 -11.72 -3.57 -7.37
N ASP A 134 -11.50 -2.30 -7.72
CA ASP A 134 -10.98 -1.32 -6.76
C ASP A 134 -11.95 -1.08 -5.61
N LYS A 135 -13.26 -1.09 -5.87
CA LYS A 135 -14.28 -1.00 -4.82
C LYS A 135 -14.26 -2.20 -3.87
N GLU A 136 -13.99 -3.41 -4.38
CA GLU A 136 -13.94 -4.63 -3.58
C GLU A 136 -12.62 -4.78 -2.82
N HIS A 137 -11.51 -4.42 -3.47
CA HIS A 137 -10.15 -4.76 -3.05
C HIS A 137 -9.31 -3.57 -2.59
N GLY A 138 -9.70 -2.35 -2.94
CA GLY A 138 -9.09 -1.11 -2.45
C GLY A 138 -9.32 -0.97 -0.95
N ILE A 139 -8.21 -0.84 -0.21
CA ILE A 139 -8.23 -0.76 1.25
C ILE A 139 -7.99 0.67 1.73
N ALA A 140 -6.89 1.26 1.28
CA ALA A 140 -6.41 2.53 1.77
C ALA A 140 -5.46 3.19 0.78
N MET A 141 -5.14 4.44 1.05
CA MET A 141 -4.16 5.24 0.33
C MET A 141 -3.30 6.00 1.35
N LEU A 142 -1.98 6.01 1.14
CA LEU A 142 -1.02 6.80 1.90
C LEU A 142 -0.30 7.76 0.95
N ASN A 143 -0.53 9.05 1.13
CA ASN A 143 0.04 10.09 0.27
C ASN A 143 0.23 11.40 1.03
N GLU A 144 0.89 12.37 0.41
CA GLU A 144 0.93 13.74 0.92
C GLU A 144 -0.28 14.55 0.46
N VAL A 145 -0.91 15.25 1.39
CA VAL A 145 -2.02 16.17 1.12
C VAL A 145 -1.78 17.51 1.81
N PHE A 146 -2.35 18.58 1.25
CA PHE A 146 -2.26 19.92 1.86
C PHE A 146 -3.30 20.06 2.98
N VAL A 147 -2.83 20.17 4.22
CA VAL A 147 -3.64 20.38 5.42
C VAL A 147 -3.17 21.66 6.12
N ASN A 148 -4.08 22.61 6.33
CA ASN A 148 -3.82 23.87 7.03
C ASN A 148 -2.57 24.62 6.53
N GLY A 149 -2.36 24.65 5.21
CA GLY A 149 -1.24 25.36 4.59
C GLY A 149 0.10 24.62 4.58
N SER A 150 0.13 23.36 5.02
CA SER A 150 1.33 22.51 5.01
C SER A 150 1.05 21.18 4.32
N LYS A 151 2.06 20.60 3.66
CA LYS A 151 1.99 19.21 3.19
C LYS A 151 2.15 18.27 4.39
N LYS A 152 1.24 17.31 4.52
CA LYS A 152 1.31 16.26 5.53
C LYS A 152 1.05 14.91 4.89
N TRP A 153 1.75 13.88 5.38
CA TRP A 153 1.38 12.51 5.07
C TRP A 153 0.02 12.20 5.70
N GLN A 154 -0.83 11.55 4.93
CA GLN A 154 -2.15 11.14 5.38
C GLN A 154 -2.43 9.72 4.89
N LEU A 155 -2.91 8.89 5.82
CA LEU A 155 -3.49 7.60 5.54
C LEU A 155 -5.02 7.77 5.52
N SER A 156 -5.65 7.36 4.42
CA SER A 156 -7.09 7.42 4.23
C SER A 156 -7.59 6.07 3.72
N LEU A 157 -8.84 5.71 4.06
CA LEU A 157 -9.49 4.54 3.46
C LEU A 157 -9.79 4.78 1.98
N ALA A 158 -10.08 3.71 1.24
CA ALA A 158 -10.55 3.81 -0.16
C ALA A 158 -11.84 4.65 -0.30
N SER A 159 -12.64 4.76 0.78
CA SER A 159 -13.79 5.68 0.88
C SER A 159 -13.40 7.17 1.02
N PHE A 160 -12.12 7.50 1.00
CA PHE A 160 -11.53 8.83 1.26
C PHE A 160 -11.69 9.33 2.71
N GLU A 161 -12.15 8.49 3.63
CA GLU A 161 -12.13 8.82 5.06
C GLU A 161 -10.69 8.84 5.58
N THR A 162 -10.26 9.97 6.15
CA THR A 162 -8.96 10.08 6.81
C THR A 162 -8.94 9.25 8.09
N ILE A 163 -7.99 8.33 8.21
CA ILE A 163 -7.82 7.53 9.43
C ILE A 163 -6.61 7.96 10.25
N TYR A 164 -5.59 8.56 9.63
CA TYR A 164 -4.42 9.05 10.35
C TYR A 164 -3.70 10.14 9.57
N THR A 165 -3.33 11.23 10.26
CA THR A 165 -2.44 12.26 9.73
C THR A 165 -1.14 12.18 10.49
N PHE A 166 -0.03 12.12 9.77
CA PHE A 166 1.29 12.08 10.38
C PHE A 166 1.74 13.52 10.69
N GLU A 167 2.26 13.71 11.89
CA GLU A 167 2.89 14.97 12.31
C GLU A 167 4.32 15.12 11.79
#